data_AF-A0AAV2SLY3-F1
#
_entry.id   AF-A0AAV2SLY3-F1
#
_cell.length_a   1.000
_cell.length_b   1.000
_cell.length_c   1.000
_cell.angle_alpha   90.00
_cell.angle_beta   90.00
_cell.angle_gamma   90.00
#
_symmetry.space_group_name_H-M   'P 1'
#
loop_
_entity.id
_entity.type
_entity.pdbx_description
1 polymer ?
#
loop_
_entity_poly.entity_id
_entity_poly.type
_entity_poly.pdbx_seq_one_letter_code
_entity_poly.pdbx_strand_id
1 'polypeptide(L)'
;EGGGSDSEDENEKLSELEVVLRQHCPEFLGDPVAAKPTSVAENYQLHLSTEQIRIGELLFQPYMYGLEQGGITSTIQYVLNLFDEDKQKRLVNNIFLTGGPASLPGLTKRIERDLLAMRPFKSTFKVNVAS
;
A
#
# COMPACT_ATOMS: atom_id res chain seq x y z
N GLU A 1 41.38 -18.70 -29.54
CA GLU A 1 40.04 -18.91 -30.15
C GLU A 1 39.63 -20.34 -29.84
N GLY A 2 38.48 -20.57 -29.20
CA GLY A 2 38.02 -21.90 -28.82
C GLY A 2 37.04 -21.88 -27.65
N GLY A 3 35.86 -21.27 -27.83
CA GLY A 3 34.86 -21.14 -26.76
C GLY A 3 33.40 -21.10 -27.25
N GLY A 4 33.10 -21.59 -28.45
CA GLY A 4 31.73 -21.57 -29.02
C GLY A 4 31.06 -22.95 -29.14
N SER A 5 31.83 -24.05 -29.15
CA SER A 5 31.30 -25.38 -29.47
C SER A 5 30.44 -25.99 -28.36
N ASP A 6 30.83 -25.82 -27.10
CA ASP A 6 30.12 -26.46 -25.97
C ASP A 6 28.75 -25.80 -25.70
N SER A 7 28.59 -24.52 -26.01
CA SER A 7 27.33 -23.78 -25.80
C SER A 7 26.25 -24.12 -26.83
N GLU A 8 26.62 -24.49 -28.05
CA GLU A 8 25.66 -24.81 -29.12
C GLU A 8 25.04 -26.19 -28.87
N ASP A 9 25.85 -27.18 -28.49
CA ASP A 9 25.39 -28.54 -28.15
C ASP A 9 24.49 -28.57 -26.91
N GLU A 10 24.77 -27.73 -25.90
CA GLU A 10 23.91 -27.59 -24.72
C GLU A 10 22.55 -26.96 -25.07
N ASN A 11 22.56 -25.96 -25.97
CA ASN A 11 21.33 -25.30 -26.40
C ASN A 11 20.44 -26.21 -27.27
N GLU A 12 21.05 -27.08 -28.08
CA GLU A 12 20.31 -28.09 -28.85
C GLU A 12 19.64 -29.11 -27.93
N LYS A 13 20.37 -29.65 -26.93
CA LYS A 13 19.79 -30.56 -25.92
C LYS A 13 18.67 -29.91 -25.12
N LEU A 14 18.79 -28.62 -24.78
CA LEU A 14 17.72 -27.89 -24.11
C LEU A 14 16.46 -27.81 -24.98
N SER A 15 16.61 -27.59 -26.28
CA SER A 15 15.48 -27.54 -27.21
C SER A 15 14.77 -28.89 -27.36
N GLU A 16 15.52 -30.00 -27.37
CA GLU A 16 14.96 -31.35 -27.39
C GLU A 16 14.20 -31.66 -26.10
N LEU A 17 14.78 -31.29 -24.95
CA LEU A 17 14.15 -31.47 -23.64
C LEU A 17 12.85 -30.66 -23.54
N GLU A 18 12.80 -29.43 -24.07
CA GLU A 18 11.57 -28.64 -24.14
C GLU A 18 10.47 -29.35 -24.93
N VAL A 19 10.81 -29.93 -26.09
CA VAL A 19 9.85 -30.67 -26.92
C VAL A 19 9.29 -31.89 -26.19
N VAL A 20 10.15 -32.66 -25.53
CA VAL A 20 9.75 -33.83 -24.73
C VAL A 20 8.87 -33.41 -23.54
N LEU A 21 9.21 -32.32 -22.87
CA LEU A 21 8.41 -31.74 -21.80
C LEU A 21 7.03 -31.27 -22.29
N ARG A 22 6.94 -30.70 -23.50
CA ARG A 22 5.63 -30.34 -24.10
C ARG A 22 4.71 -31.53 -24.28
N GLN A 23 5.27 -32.66 -24.67
CA GLN A 23 4.49 -33.86 -25.00
C GLN A 23 4.05 -34.62 -23.76
N HIS A 24 4.90 -34.67 -22.73
CA HIS A 24 4.65 -35.48 -21.53
C HIS A 24 4.10 -34.70 -20.33
N CYS A 25 4.32 -33.38 -20.28
CA CYS A 25 3.87 -32.50 -19.19
C CYS A 25 3.39 -31.14 -19.75
N PRO A 26 2.22 -31.07 -20.42
CA PRO A 26 1.70 -29.81 -20.96
C PRO A 26 1.46 -28.74 -19.88
N GLU A 27 1.27 -29.14 -18.62
CA GLU A 27 1.14 -28.23 -17.48
C GLU A 27 2.45 -27.46 -17.20
N PHE A 28 3.62 -28.04 -17.45
CA PHE A 28 4.93 -27.43 -17.17
C PHE A 28 5.26 -26.22 -18.07
N LEU A 29 4.55 -26.08 -19.21
CA LEU A 29 4.73 -24.99 -20.17
C LEU A 29 3.78 -23.82 -19.99
N GLY A 30 2.75 -23.95 -19.13
CA GLY A 30 2.22 -22.73 -18.54
C GLY A 30 3.39 -22.07 -17.83
N ASP A 31 3.60 -20.76 -18.05
CA ASP A 31 4.72 -19.95 -17.51
C ASP A 31 5.40 -20.64 -16.31
N PRO A 32 6.74 -20.73 -16.20
CA PRO A 32 7.40 -21.34 -15.05
C PRO A 32 7.07 -20.67 -13.68
N VAL A 33 6.29 -19.58 -13.71
CA VAL A 33 5.68 -18.92 -12.55
C VAL A 33 4.27 -19.47 -12.20
N ALA A 34 3.60 -20.16 -13.11
CA ALA A 34 2.18 -20.53 -13.07
C ALA A 34 1.88 -22.04 -12.89
N ALA A 35 2.86 -22.94 -13.01
CA ALA A 35 2.61 -24.39 -12.93
C ALA A 35 3.42 -25.09 -11.83
N LYS A 36 3.22 -24.67 -10.58
CA LYS A 36 3.29 -25.63 -9.48
C LYS A 36 1.97 -26.41 -9.48
N PRO A 37 1.94 -27.71 -9.15
CA PRO A 37 0.68 -28.38 -8.80
C PRO A 37 0.21 -27.75 -7.49
N THR A 38 -0.44 -26.60 -7.60
CA THR A 38 -0.99 -25.87 -6.48
C THR A 38 -2.20 -26.65 -6.03
N SER A 39 -2.18 -27.04 -4.76
CA SER A 39 -3.34 -27.62 -4.08
C SER A 39 -4.58 -26.77 -4.37
N VAL A 40 -5.77 -27.36 -4.27
CA VAL A 40 -7.03 -26.62 -4.42
C VAL A 40 -7.02 -25.35 -3.54
N ALA A 41 -6.40 -25.40 -2.36
CA ALA A 41 -6.25 -24.27 -1.45
C ALA A 41 -5.31 -23.15 -1.96
N GLU A 42 -4.30 -23.48 -2.76
CA GLU A 42 -3.40 -22.50 -3.39
C GLU A 42 -4.04 -21.86 -4.63
N ASN A 43 -4.91 -22.58 -5.34
CA ASN A 43 -5.65 -22.05 -6.48
C ASN A 43 -6.70 -20.99 -6.09
N TYR A 44 -7.10 -20.94 -4.82
CA TYR A 44 -8.11 -20.00 -4.30
C TYR A 44 -7.52 -19.04 -3.25
N GLN A 45 -6.36 -18.45 -3.54
CA GLN A 45 -5.75 -17.40 -2.69
C GLN A 45 -5.90 -16.01 -3.31
N LEU A 46 -6.15 -15.01 -2.46
CA LEU A 46 -6.11 -13.60 -2.82
C LEU A 46 -4.85 -12.98 -2.25
N HIS A 47 -3.93 -12.58 -3.12
CA HIS A 47 -2.73 -11.86 -2.70
C HIS A 47 -3.06 -10.37 -2.53
N LEU A 48 -2.77 -9.83 -1.35
CA LEU A 48 -2.84 -8.40 -1.05
C LEU A 48 -1.43 -7.89 -0.84
N SER A 49 -1.04 -6.86 -1.59
CA SER A 49 0.24 -6.16 -1.40
C SER A 49 -0.03 -4.71 -1.03
N THR A 50 -0.26 -3.85 -2.02
CA THR A 50 -0.37 -2.40 -1.80
C THR A 50 -1.76 -1.95 -1.39
N GLU A 51 -2.75 -2.82 -1.52
CA GLU A 51 -4.15 -2.55 -1.22
C GLU A 51 -4.32 -2.16 0.26
N GLN A 52 -3.56 -2.80 1.16
CA GLN A 52 -3.63 -2.54 2.60
C GLN A 52 -3.30 -1.09 2.95
N ILE A 53 -2.32 -0.49 2.27
CA ILE A 53 -1.93 0.91 2.48
C ILE A 53 -2.75 1.87 1.62
N ARG A 54 -3.12 1.46 0.40
CA ARG A 54 -3.85 2.29 -0.56
C ARG A 54 -5.26 2.61 -0.05
N ILE A 55 -5.94 1.64 0.56
CA ILE A 55 -7.28 1.83 1.11
C ILE A 55 -7.26 2.85 2.27
N GLY A 56 -6.27 2.76 3.16
CA GLY A 56 -6.12 3.70 4.27
C GLY A 56 -5.83 5.14 3.81
N GLU A 57 -5.06 5.31 2.72
CA GLU A 57 -4.71 6.63 2.19
C GLU A 57 -5.92 7.36 1.59
N LEU A 58 -7.02 6.68 1.24
CA LEU A 58 -8.24 7.34 0.76
C LEU A 58 -8.85 8.32 1.76
N LEU A 59 -8.60 8.14 3.07
CA LEU A 59 -9.00 9.10 4.10
C LEU A 59 -8.27 10.45 3.96
N PHE A 60 -7.08 10.43 3.37
CA PHE A 60 -6.21 11.59 3.20
C PHE A 60 -6.20 12.12 1.77
N GLN A 61 -6.35 11.24 0.78
CA GLN A 61 -6.36 11.55 -0.65
C GLN A 61 -7.56 10.89 -1.37
N PRO A 62 -8.79 11.39 -1.16
CA PRO A 62 -9.99 10.82 -1.78
C PRO A 62 -9.97 10.86 -3.32
N TYR A 63 -9.25 11.83 -3.91
CA TYR A 63 -9.14 12.00 -5.36
C TYR A 63 -8.56 10.77 -6.08
N MET A 64 -7.79 9.93 -5.38
CA MET A 64 -7.24 8.68 -5.95
C MET A 64 -8.34 7.73 -6.44
N TYR A 65 -9.58 7.92 -5.97
CA TYR A 65 -10.76 7.15 -6.37
C TYR A 65 -11.78 8.00 -7.14
N GLY A 66 -11.40 9.17 -7.64
CA GLY A 66 -12.30 10.08 -8.37
C GLY A 66 -13.30 10.83 -7.49
N LEU A 67 -13.09 10.87 -6.17
CA LEU A 67 -13.90 11.68 -5.26
C LEU A 67 -13.33 13.11 -5.18
N GLU A 68 -14.13 14.09 -5.59
CA GLU A 68 -13.79 15.52 -5.50
C GLU A 68 -14.01 16.08 -4.08
N GLN A 69 -13.46 15.41 -3.08
CA GLN A 69 -13.56 15.78 -1.66
C GLN A 69 -12.17 16.00 -1.06
N GLY A 70 -12.09 16.91 -0.10
CA GLY A 70 -10.87 17.08 0.71
C GLY A 70 -10.67 15.90 1.64
N GLY A 71 -9.43 15.43 1.80
CA GLY A 71 -9.08 14.48 2.85
C GLY A 71 -9.16 15.08 4.25
N ILE A 72 -9.05 14.24 5.27
CA ILE A 72 -9.16 14.64 6.68
C ILE A 72 -8.17 15.75 7.02
N THR A 73 -6.89 15.63 6.62
CA THR A 73 -5.86 16.65 6.90
C THR A 73 -6.22 18.00 6.29
N SER A 74 -6.63 18.02 5.02
CA SER A 74 -7.05 19.27 4.35
C SER A 74 -8.28 19.90 5.00
N THR A 75 -9.21 19.07 5.46
CA THR A 75 -10.42 19.53 6.16
C THR A 75 -10.07 20.12 7.52
N ILE A 76 -9.18 19.49 8.29
CA ILE A 76 -8.70 20.04 9.58
C ILE A 76 -8.04 21.40 9.33
N GLN A 77 -7.16 21.51 8.33
CA GLN A 77 -6.49 22.77 8.01
C GLN A 77 -7.49 23.85 7.61
N TYR A 78 -8.45 23.53 6.74
CA TYR A 78 -9.50 24.44 6.33
C TYR A 78 -10.30 24.95 7.54
N VAL A 79 -10.76 24.04 8.41
CA VAL A 79 -11.52 24.41 9.61
C VAL A 79 -10.70 25.26 10.56
N LEU A 80 -9.42 24.95 10.79
CA LEU A 80 -8.55 25.77 11.64
C LEU A 80 -8.39 27.18 11.10
N ASN A 81 -8.28 27.35 9.77
CA ASN A 81 -8.14 28.65 9.13
C ASN A 81 -9.40 29.53 9.26
N LEU A 82 -10.55 28.98 9.64
CA LEU A 82 -11.76 29.76 9.93
C LEU A 82 -11.71 30.46 11.30
N PHE A 83 -10.74 30.13 12.15
CA PHE A 83 -10.63 30.65 13.51
C PHE A 83 -9.37 31.50 13.70
N ASP A 84 -9.45 32.43 14.66
CA ASP A 84 -8.31 33.22 15.11
C ASP A 84 -7.25 32.36 15.79
N GLU A 85 -6.01 32.84 15.84
CA GLU A 85 -4.85 32.08 16.34
C GLU A 85 -5.06 31.50 17.76
N ASP A 86 -5.65 32.28 18.67
CA ASP A 86 -5.92 31.84 20.04
C ASP A 86 -6.95 30.70 20.11
N LYS A 87 -7.99 30.76 19.26
CA LYS A 87 -8.99 29.68 19.16
C LYS A 87 -8.38 28.45 18.53
N GLN A 88 -7.56 28.61 17.49
CA GLN A 88 -6.84 27.49 16.88
C GLN A 88 -5.98 26.75 17.92
N LYS A 89 -5.21 27.47 18.75
CA LYS A 89 -4.40 26.89 19.84
C LYS A 89 -5.27 26.07 20.80
N ARG A 90 -6.44 26.60 21.18
CA ARG A 90 -7.38 25.89 22.08
C ARG A 90 -7.95 24.63 21.44
N LEU A 91 -8.31 24.67 20.15
CA LEU A 91 -8.88 23.53 19.43
C LEU A 91 -7.89 22.37 19.32
N VAL A 92 -6.63 22.65 19.01
CA VAL A 92 -5.61 21.60 18.82
C VAL A 92 -5.01 21.09 20.14
N ASN A 93 -5.28 21.75 21.26
CA ASN A 93 -4.73 21.37 22.55
C ASN A 93 -5.22 19.99 23.02
N ASN A 94 -6.42 19.56 22.61
CA ASN A 94 -6.95 18.23 22.87
C ASN A 94 -7.82 17.77 21.69
N ILE A 95 -7.23 16.97 20.81
CA ILE A 95 -7.91 16.33 19.68
C ILE A 95 -8.24 14.90 20.09
N PHE A 96 -9.50 14.50 19.90
CA PHE A 96 -9.95 13.13 20.12
C PHE A 96 -10.25 12.44 18.80
N LEU A 97 -9.60 11.30 18.56
CA LEU A 97 -9.94 10.36 17.50
C LEU A 97 -10.96 9.38 18.05
N THR A 98 -12.12 9.27 17.41
CA THR A 98 -13.25 8.45 17.86
C THR A 98 -13.80 7.60 16.71
N GLY A 99 -14.54 6.54 17.06
CA GLY A 99 -15.15 5.62 16.10
C GLY A 99 -14.21 4.49 15.63
N GLY A 100 -14.75 3.53 14.88
CA GLY A 100 -14.01 2.35 14.42
C GLY A 100 -12.70 2.64 13.68
N PRO A 101 -12.68 3.58 12.70
CA PRO A 101 -11.45 3.95 11.99
C PRO A 101 -10.35 4.52 12.89
N ALA A 102 -10.67 5.03 14.10
CA ALA A 102 -9.66 5.54 15.02
C ALA A 102 -8.68 4.46 15.49
N SER A 103 -9.07 3.18 15.42
CA SER A 103 -8.22 2.03 15.75
C SER A 103 -7.29 1.60 14.61
N LEU A 104 -7.30 2.29 13.45
CA LEU A 104 -6.42 1.96 12.34
C LEU A 104 -4.94 2.15 12.73
N PRO A 105 -4.08 1.17 12.44
CA PRO A 105 -2.67 1.23 12.80
C PRO A 105 -1.99 2.41 12.09
N GLY A 106 -1.31 3.25 12.87
CA GLY A 106 -0.56 4.40 12.34
C GLY A 106 -1.39 5.66 12.11
N LEU A 107 -2.72 5.63 12.28
CA LEU A 107 -3.58 6.80 12.05
C LEU A 107 -3.22 7.97 12.99
N THR A 108 -3.08 7.71 14.29
CA THR A 108 -2.70 8.74 15.27
C THR A 108 -1.38 9.41 14.90
N LYS A 109 -0.35 8.63 14.58
CA LYS A 109 0.98 9.13 14.17
C LYS A 109 0.90 9.94 12.88
N ARG A 110 0.07 9.51 11.93
CA ARG A 110 -0.18 10.24 10.67
C ARG A 110 -0.81 11.60 10.95
N ILE A 111 -1.85 11.66 11.78
CA ILE A 111 -2.52 12.92 12.15
C ILE A 111 -1.56 13.86 12.92
N GLU A 112 -0.77 13.34 13.85
CA GLU A 112 0.24 14.12 14.58
C GLU A 112 1.30 14.71 13.64
N ARG A 113 1.80 13.93 12.68
CA ARG A 113 2.76 14.39 11.67
C ARG A 113 2.15 15.48 10.79
N ASP A 114 0.92 15.30 10.35
CA ASP A 114 0.24 16.25 9.48
C ASP A 114 -0.09 17.55 10.25
N LEU A 115 -0.48 17.46 11.54
CA LEU A 115 -0.61 18.61 12.46
C LEU A 115 0.70 19.37 12.62
N LEU A 116 1.81 18.65 12.82
CA LEU A 116 3.13 19.27 12.94
C LEU A 116 3.52 20.05 11.67
N ALA A 117 3.19 19.51 10.50
CA ALA A 117 3.50 20.15 9.22
C ALA A 117 2.67 21.41 8.94
N MET A 118 1.40 21.44 9.34
CA MET A 118 0.52 22.58 9.07
C MET A 118 0.56 23.68 10.14
N ARG A 119 1.11 23.41 11.33
CA ARG A 119 1.12 24.35 12.44
C ARG A 119 2.44 25.12 12.54
N PRO A 120 2.43 26.34 13.13
CA PRO A 120 3.66 27.09 13.38
C PRO A 120 4.68 26.30 14.21
N PHE A 121 5.95 26.56 13.96
CA PHE A 121 7.06 25.93 14.67
C PHE A 121 6.92 26.10 16.19
N LYS A 122 7.15 25.02 16.95
CA LYS A 122 6.97 24.93 18.41
C LYS A 122 5.54 25.09 18.95
N SER A 123 4.52 25.03 18.09
CA SER A 123 3.14 24.95 18.59
C SER A 123 2.88 23.62 19.31
N THR A 124 2.08 23.66 20.38
CA THR A 124 1.69 22.48 21.15
C THR A 124 0.35 21.94 20.65
N PHE A 125 0.25 20.62 20.54
CA PHE A 125 -0.98 19.91 20.25
C PHE A 125 -0.97 18.54 20.93
N LYS A 126 -2.14 17.95 21.15
CA LYS A 126 -2.26 16.62 21.73
C LYS A 126 -3.35 15.84 21.03
N VAL A 127 -3.01 14.67 20.51
CA VAL A 127 -3.96 13.74 19.90
C VAL A 127 -4.17 12.57 20.85
N ASN A 128 -5.42 12.25 21.15
CA ASN A 128 -5.80 11.14 22.01
C ASN A 128 -6.78 10.25 21.24
N VAL A 129 -6.66 8.93 21.39
CA VAL A 129 -7.67 8.00 20.88
C VAL A 129 -8.64 7.73 22.02
N ALA A 130 -9.93 7.94 21.78
CA ALA A 130 -10.97 7.50 22.69
C ALA A 130 -11.24 6.01 22.40
N SER A 131 -10.85 5.14 23.34
CA SER A 131 -11.12 3.71 23.32
C SER A 131 -12.45 3.38 23.99
#